data_AF-A0A1G9UYW1-F1
#
_entry.id   AF-A0A1G9UYW1-F1
#
_cell.length_a   1.000
_cell.length_b   1.000
_cell.length_c   1.000
_cell.angle_alpha   90.00
_cell.angle_beta   90.00
_cell.angle_gamma   90.00
#
_symmetry.space_group_name_H-M   'P 1'
#
loop_
_entity.id
_entity.type
_entity.pdbx_description
1 polymer ?
#
loop_
_entity_poly.entity_id
_entity_poly.type
_entity_poly.pdbx_seq_one_letter_code
_entity_poly.pdbx_strand_id
1 'polypeptide(L)'
;MTLREQQRLYKRAQKLAMPFREQPGVIDIDFGMKRVADRSTNELSIRFKLKEKIQMNFLKSHQVFPEKIGEFSTDVIQIDPQPQSPFVDPTEAVRPLRGGLQIFAERYLGTDHYGTLGCVFKVNGHFLAVTNYHVLYGSLSEQTVMEDLVGNERVFQNNGNPANKSIGFCFRAFDMLTDYATIEIDPRVARIPEINGFKGHTDPILIAPVSNLKIGFTKVKKSGVTTGITFGLVDGRSLIYPGKFTIIPDPKAPEGPISDPGDSGSAWIINETTEQARLAVLHSGRESPGTAYGHAFQVILNHINSRSS
;
A
#
# COMPACT_ATOMS: atom_id res chain seq x y z
N MET A 1 11.33 -36.37 -9.30
CA MET A 1 12.00 -36.54 -8.00
C MET A 1 11.00 -37.09 -7.02
N THR A 2 11.37 -38.15 -6.30
CA THR A 2 10.50 -38.76 -5.29
C THR A 2 10.57 -37.98 -3.97
N LEU A 3 9.54 -38.11 -3.12
CA LEU A 3 9.52 -37.47 -1.80
C LEU A 3 10.71 -37.91 -0.91
N ARG A 4 11.14 -39.18 -1.03
CA ARG A 4 12.30 -39.72 -0.31
C ARG A 4 13.62 -39.08 -0.76
N GLU A 5 13.79 -38.85 -2.06
CA GLU A 5 14.96 -38.15 -2.61
C GLU A 5 14.98 -36.69 -2.15
N GLN A 6 13.84 -36.00 -2.17
CA GLN A 6 13.73 -34.62 -1.71
C GLN A 6 14.11 -34.46 -0.24
N GLN A 7 13.65 -35.36 0.64
CA GLN A 7 14.01 -35.35 2.06
C GLN A 7 15.50 -35.62 2.29
N ARG A 8 16.12 -36.50 1.49
CA ARG A 8 17.56 -36.77 1.56
C ARG A 8 18.37 -35.55 1.15
N LEU A 9 17.98 -34.86 0.07
CA LEU A 9 18.63 -33.63 -0.39
C LEU A 9 18.47 -32.50 0.64
N TYR A 10 17.26 -32.32 1.19
CA TYR A 10 17.01 -31.33 2.25
C TYR A 10 17.92 -31.53 3.47
N LYS A 11 18.04 -32.76 3.99
CA LYS A 11 18.91 -33.04 5.15
C LYS A 11 20.38 -32.74 4.88
N ARG A 12 20.84 -33.00 3.64
CA ARG A 12 22.21 -32.65 3.21
C ARG A 12 22.40 -31.14 3.11
N ALA A 13 21.49 -30.45 2.42
CA ALA A 13 21.51 -29.00 2.29
C ALA A 13 21.50 -28.31 3.67
N GLN A 14 20.64 -28.77 4.58
CA GLN A 14 20.56 -28.27 5.95
C GLN A 14 21.89 -28.41 6.70
N LYS A 15 22.54 -29.58 6.63
CA LYS A 15 23.84 -29.82 7.27
C LYS A 15 24.92 -28.89 6.71
N LEU A 16 24.95 -28.69 5.40
CA LEU A 16 25.96 -27.87 4.73
C LEU A 16 25.73 -26.36 4.92
N ALA A 17 24.48 -25.93 5.05
CA ALA A 17 24.11 -24.52 5.21
C ALA A 17 24.27 -24.00 6.65
N MET A 18 24.22 -24.88 7.66
CA MET A 18 24.24 -24.49 9.08
C MET A 18 25.43 -23.60 9.50
N PRO A 19 26.67 -23.78 8.99
CA PRO A 19 27.79 -22.90 9.32
C PRO A 19 27.60 -21.44 8.93
N PHE A 20 26.71 -21.13 7.98
CA PHE A 20 26.46 -19.79 7.48
C PHE A 20 25.36 -19.04 8.24
N ARG A 21 24.70 -19.69 9.21
CA ARG A 21 23.56 -19.12 9.95
C ARG A 21 23.89 -17.83 10.71
N GLU A 22 25.14 -17.65 11.12
CA GLU A 22 25.61 -16.49 11.90
C GLU A 22 26.29 -15.43 11.01
N GLN A 23 26.29 -15.62 9.70
CA GLN A 23 26.89 -14.64 8.78
C GLN A 23 26.11 -13.32 8.84
N PRO A 24 26.80 -12.16 8.92
CA PRO A 24 26.14 -10.86 9.04
C PRO A 24 25.08 -10.61 7.97
N GLY A 25 23.88 -10.23 8.40
CA GLY A 25 22.76 -9.91 7.52
C GLY A 25 21.88 -11.10 7.12
N VAL A 26 22.28 -12.34 7.42
CA VAL A 26 21.42 -13.53 7.21
C VAL A 26 20.29 -13.54 8.24
N ILE A 27 19.05 -13.53 7.75
CA ILE A 27 17.82 -13.65 8.55
C ILE A 27 17.38 -15.12 8.59
N ASP A 28 17.45 -15.80 7.46
CA ASP A 28 17.00 -17.19 7.29
C ASP A 28 17.78 -17.86 6.16
N ILE A 29 17.81 -19.19 6.17
CA ILE A 29 18.40 -20.01 5.12
C ILE A 29 17.42 -21.14 4.80
N ASP A 30 16.94 -21.20 3.56
CA ASP A 30 16.04 -22.26 3.13
C ASP A 30 16.59 -23.07 1.94
N PHE A 31 15.88 -24.17 1.63
CA PHE A 31 16.18 -25.04 0.51
C PHE A 31 15.04 -24.99 -0.49
N GLY A 32 15.31 -24.54 -1.71
CA GLY A 32 14.28 -24.34 -2.71
C GLY A 32 14.82 -24.04 -4.11
N MET A 33 13.91 -23.78 -5.04
CA MET A 33 14.28 -23.46 -6.42
C MET A 33 15.00 -22.11 -6.48
N LYS A 34 16.12 -22.06 -7.21
CA LYS A 34 16.90 -20.85 -7.47
C LYS A 34 16.07 -19.86 -8.28
N ARG A 35 16.20 -18.57 -8.00
CA ARG A 35 15.52 -17.50 -8.73
C ARG A 35 16.52 -16.63 -9.49
N VAL A 36 16.17 -16.25 -10.72
CA VAL A 36 16.93 -15.28 -11.53
C VAL A 36 15.94 -14.29 -12.12
N ALA A 37 16.16 -12.99 -11.91
CA ALA A 37 15.23 -11.93 -12.32
C ALA A 37 13.77 -12.24 -11.92
N ASP A 38 13.58 -12.62 -10.64
CA ASP A 38 12.32 -13.02 -10.02
C ASP A 38 11.60 -14.24 -10.59
N ARG A 39 12.19 -14.94 -11.56
CA ARG A 39 11.65 -16.20 -12.10
C ARG A 39 12.28 -17.40 -11.42
N SER A 40 11.45 -18.36 -11.03
CA SER A 40 11.93 -19.66 -10.55
C SER A 40 12.59 -20.42 -11.70
N THR A 41 13.77 -20.98 -11.44
CA THR A 41 14.44 -21.92 -12.34
C THR A 41 14.04 -23.36 -12.00
N ASN A 42 14.57 -24.33 -12.75
CA ASN A 42 14.45 -25.77 -12.46
C ASN A 42 15.63 -26.32 -11.63
N GLU A 43 16.44 -25.43 -11.03
CA GLU A 43 17.62 -25.78 -10.23
C GLU A 43 17.32 -25.65 -8.73
N LEU A 44 17.64 -26.68 -7.94
CA LEU A 44 17.57 -26.64 -6.48
C LEU A 44 18.79 -25.93 -5.89
N SER A 45 18.56 -25.10 -4.88
CA SER A 45 19.58 -24.23 -4.28
C SER A 45 19.39 -24.05 -2.78
N ILE A 46 20.47 -23.66 -2.10
CA ILE A 46 20.46 -23.12 -0.74
C ILE A 46 20.27 -21.61 -0.87
N ARG A 47 19.22 -21.05 -0.26
CA ARG A 47 18.85 -19.65 -0.45
C ARG A 47 19.02 -18.87 0.85
N PHE A 48 19.92 -17.90 0.82
CA PHE A 48 20.18 -16.96 1.91
C PHE A 48 19.20 -15.82 1.85
N LYS A 49 18.48 -15.59 2.94
CA LYS A 49 17.50 -14.51 3.06
C LYS A 49 18.11 -13.39 3.89
N LEU A 50 18.26 -12.20 3.31
CA LEU A 50 18.88 -11.04 3.96
C LEU A 50 17.94 -9.85 4.01
N LYS A 51 18.12 -8.98 5.00
CA LYS A 51 17.35 -7.72 5.11
C LYS A 51 17.56 -6.80 3.91
N GLU A 52 18.79 -6.74 3.42
CA GLU A 52 19.21 -5.84 2.35
C GLU A 52 20.27 -6.52 1.48
N LYS A 53 20.13 -6.42 0.15
CA LYS A 53 21.17 -6.82 -0.80
C LYS A 53 22.13 -5.66 -1.03
N ILE A 54 23.41 -5.92 -0.75
CA ILE A 54 24.49 -4.99 -1.06
C ILE A 54 25.11 -5.41 -2.41
N GLN A 55 25.42 -4.46 -3.29
CA GLN A 55 26.09 -4.79 -4.56
C GLN A 55 27.49 -5.34 -4.27
N MET A 56 27.96 -6.30 -5.07
CA MET A 56 29.23 -7.00 -4.85
C MET A 56 30.43 -6.06 -4.68
N ASN A 57 30.45 -4.94 -5.40
CA ASN A 57 31.55 -3.97 -5.34
C ASN A 57 31.69 -3.28 -3.96
N PHE A 58 30.65 -3.36 -3.11
CA PHE A 58 30.65 -2.81 -1.75
C PHE A 58 30.78 -3.90 -0.67
N LEU A 59 30.83 -5.17 -1.05
CA LEU A 59 30.97 -6.28 -0.12
C LEU A 59 32.45 -6.59 0.15
N LYS A 60 32.79 -6.78 1.43
CA LYS A 60 34.08 -7.37 1.81
C LYS A 60 34.06 -8.86 1.47
N SER A 61 35.23 -9.45 1.23
CA SER A 61 35.37 -10.87 0.84
C SER A 61 34.64 -11.86 1.77
N HIS A 62 34.62 -11.60 3.08
CA HIS A 62 33.92 -12.44 4.07
C HIS A 62 32.39 -12.24 4.11
N GLN A 63 31.85 -11.27 3.39
CA GLN A 63 30.41 -11.02 3.29
C GLN A 63 29.80 -11.64 2.02
N VAL A 64 30.65 -12.12 1.11
CA VAL A 64 30.23 -12.79 -0.13
C VAL A 64 29.94 -14.25 0.17
N PHE A 65 28.71 -14.70 -0.10
CA PHE A 65 28.38 -16.13 -0.04
C PHE A 65 29.05 -16.87 -1.21
N PRO A 66 29.55 -18.09 -0.99
CA PRO A 66 30.13 -18.90 -2.07
C PRO A 66 29.04 -19.27 -3.08
N GLU A 67 29.35 -19.31 -4.38
CA GLU A 67 28.37 -19.63 -5.43
C GLU A 67 27.77 -21.05 -5.31
N LYS A 68 28.47 -21.94 -4.60
CA LYS A 68 28.05 -23.32 -4.31
C LYS A 68 28.42 -23.70 -2.88
N ILE A 69 27.55 -24.51 -2.27
CA ILE A 69 27.78 -25.15 -0.97
C ILE A 69 27.54 -26.65 -1.16
N GLY A 70 28.63 -27.43 -1.18
CA GLY A 70 28.60 -28.83 -1.57
C GLY A 70 28.11 -28.98 -3.02
N GLU A 71 27.07 -29.79 -3.22
CA GLU A 71 26.44 -30.00 -4.53
C GLU A 71 25.40 -28.92 -4.92
N PHE A 72 25.02 -28.03 -4.01
CA PHE A 72 23.94 -27.08 -4.22
C PHE A 72 24.45 -25.71 -4.66
N SER A 73 23.80 -25.09 -5.64
CA SER A 73 24.02 -23.67 -5.92
C SER A 73 23.45 -22.82 -4.79
N THR A 74 23.99 -21.62 -4.64
CA THR A 74 23.47 -20.63 -3.69
C THR A 74 22.64 -19.57 -4.40
N ASP A 75 21.62 -19.10 -3.71
CA ASP A 75 20.85 -17.92 -4.10
C ASP A 75 20.81 -16.93 -2.93
N VAL A 76 20.74 -15.64 -3.25
CA VAL A 76 20.63 -14.58 -2.27
C VAL A 76 19.31 -13.87 -2.53
N ILE A 77 18.41 -13.94 -1.57
CA ILE A 77 17.09 -13.32 -1.60
C ILE A 77 17.07 -12.20 -0.56
N GLN A 78 16.56 -11.04 -0.96
CA GLN A 78 16.27 -10.00 0.01
C GLN A 78 14.91 -10.31 0.59
N ILE A 79 14.85 -10.65 1.87
CA ILE A 79 13.62 -10.64 2.65
C ILE A 79 13.59 -9.33 3.39
N ASP A 80 12.58 -8.54 3.09
CA ASP A 80 12.18 -7.46 3.97
C ASP A 80 11.34 -8.08 5.10
N PRO A 81 11.85 -8.22 6.34
CA PRO A 81 11.06 -8.73 7.44
C PRO A 81 10.08 -7.63 7.86
N GLN A 82 9.04 -7.39 7.06
CA GLN A 82 8.05 -6.38 7.41
C GLN A 82 7.18 -6.94 8.53
N PRO A 83 7.15 -6.29 9.72
CA PRO A 83 6.12 -6.56 10.71
C PRO A 83 4.77 -6.36 10.02
N GLN A 84 3.76 -7.14 10.44
CA GLN A 84 2.37 -6.81 10.13
C GLN A 84 2.19 -5.31 10.42
N SER A 85 1.68 -4.50 9.49
CA SER A 85 1.23 -3.14 9.83
C SER A 85 0.17 -3.33 10.93
N PRO A 86 0.49 -3.07 12.20
CA PRO A 86 -0.44 -3.36 13.26
C PRO A 86 -1.66 -2.48 13.03
N PHE A 87 -2.86 -3.03 13.22
CA PHE A 87 -4.05 -2.19 13.22
C PHE A 87 -3.94 -1.25 14.43
N VAL A 88 -3.86 0.05 14.14
CA VAL A 88 -3.91 1.12 15.13
C VAL A 88 -5.28 1.78 15.06
N ASP A 89 -5.70 2.42 16.15
CA ASP A 89 -6.89 3.27 16.13
C ASP A 89 -6.73 4.34 15.03
N PRO A 90 -7.61 4.38 14.01
CA PRO A 90 -7.51 5.34 12.91
C PRO A 90 -7.57 6.80 13.36
N THR A 91 -8.14 7.08 14.53
CA THR A 91 -8.26 8.42 15.11
C THR A 91 -7.01 8.83 15.87
N GLU A 92 -6.06 7.93 16.13
CA GLU A 92 -4.81 8.26 16.79
C GLU A 92 -3.77 8.84 15.83
N ALA A 93 -2.94 9.75 16.35
CA ALA A 93 -1.83 10.30 15.58
C ALA A 93 -0.67 9.31 15.61
N VAL A 94 -0.32 8.75 14.45
CA VAL A 94 0.68 7.67 14.34
C VAL A 94 1.81 8.06 13.40
N ARG A 95 3.04 7.70 13.79
CA ARG A 95 4.25 7.80 12.98
C ARG A 95 4.96 6.44 12.99
N PRO A 96 5.44 5.91 11.84
CA PRO A 96 5.34 6.49 10.50
C PRO A 96 3.88 6.61 10.01
N LEU A 97 3.57 7.73 9.34
CA LEU A 97 2.29 7.99 8.67
C LEU A 97 2.04 6.92 7.60
N ARG A 98 0.83 6.38 7.57
CA ARG A 98 0.37 5.33 6.65
C ARG A 98 -1.09 5.57 6.27
N GLY A 99 -1.58 4.92 5.21
CA GLY A 99 -3.00 4.96 4.82
C GLY A 99 -3.91 4.32 5.87
N GLY A 100 -5.21 4.55 5.77
CA GLY A 100 -6.23 4.06 6.71
C GLY A 100 -6.34 4.87 8.01
N LEU A 101 -5.81 6.10 8.05
CA LEU A 101 -5.83 6.98 9.22
C LEU A 101 -6.69 8.23 8.97
N GLN A 102 -7.25 8.79 10.04
CA GLN A 102 -8.09 9.98 9.97
C GLN A 102 -7.28 11.22 9.59
N ILE A 103 -7.79 11.98 8.64
CA ILE A 103 -7.25 13.28 8.24
C ILE A 103 -8.35 14.32 8.03
N PHE A 104 -7.97 15.59 8.10
CA PHE A 104 -8.84 16.72 7.78
C PHE A 104 -7.96 17.94 7.42
N ALA A 105 -8.52 18.86 6.64
CA ALA A 105 -7.87 20.13 6.29
C ALA A 105 -8.03 21.17 7.43
N GLU A 106 -7.08 22.10 7.54
CA GLU A 106 -7.03 23.16 8.56
C GLU A 106 -8.35 23.88 8.76
N ARG A 107 -9.04 24.20 7.66
CA ARG A 107 -10.34 24.88 7.63
C ARG A 107 -11.46 24.14 8.35
N TYR A 108 -11.29 22.84 8.58
CA TYR A 108 -12.25 21.98 9.27
C TYR A 108 -11.89 21.73 10.74
N LEU A 109 -10.86 22.40 11.26
CA LEU A 109 -10.51 22.36 12.68
C LEU A 109 -11.73 22.69 13.55
N GLY A 110 -12.03 21.79 14.49
CA GLY A 110 -13.18 21.93 15.41
C GLY A 110 -14.53 21.54 14.81
N THR A 111 -14.56 20.93 13.62
CA THR A 111 -15.77 20.39 12.99
C THR A 111 -15.73 18.87 12.90
N ASP A 112 -16.87 18.26 12.57
CA ASP A 112 -16.99 16.82 12.30
C ASP A 112 -16.64 16.44 10.85
N HIS A 113 -16.04 17.35 10.08
CA HIS A 113 -15.63 17.10 8.69
C HIS A 113 -14.23 16.48 8.64
N TYR A 114 -14.18 15.17 8.41
CA TYR A 114 -12.95 14.40 8.26
C TYR A 114 -13.11 13.29 7.22
N GLY A 115 -11.98 12.71 6.81
CA GLY A 115 -11.95 11.53 5.98
C GLY A 115 -10.80 10.62 6.34
N THR A 116 -10.55 9.66 5.47
CA THR A 116 -9.48 8.67 5.57
C THR A 116 -8.36 9.01 4.60
N LEU A 117 -7.11 8.92 5.06
CA LEU A 117 -5.93 8.94 4.22
C LEU A 117 -5.85 7.62 3.44
N GLY A 118 -5.86 7.65 2.11
CA GLY A 118 -5.87 6.45 1.29
C GLY A 118 -4.54 5.72 1.29
N CYS A 119 -3.50 6.38 0.76
CA CYS A 119 -2.16 5.83 0.69
C CYS A 119 -1.11 6.94 0.62
N VAL A 120 0.15 6.54 0.81
CA VAL A 120 1.34 7.39 0.68
C VAL A 120 2.23 6.82 -0.41
N PHE A 121 2.73 7.67 -1.30
CA PHE A 121 3.63 7.26 -2.36
C PHE A 121 4.64 8.35 -2.72
N LYS A 122 5.67 7.96 -3.46
CA LYS A 122 6.65 8.89 -4.03
C LYS A 122 6.44 9.03 -5.52
N VAL A 123 6.25 10.24 -6.01
CA VAL A 123 6.11 10.55 -7.45
C VAL A 123 6.89 11.82 -7.77
N ASN A 124 7.70 11.78 -8.83
CA ASN A 124 8.51 12.93 -9.31
C ASN A 124 9.31 13.64 -8.20
N GLY A 125 9.83 12.89 -7.22
CA GLY A 125 10.61 13.43 -6.11
C GLY A 125 9.78 13.91 -4.90
N HIS A 126 8.46 14.08 -5.07
CA HIS A 126 7.54 14.45 -4.00
C HIS A 126 7.03 13.22 -3.26
N PHE A 127 6.85 13.33 -1.95
CA PHE A 127 6.10 12.35 -1.16
C PHE A 127 4.68 12.83 -1.05
N LEU A 128 3.78 12.18 -1.78
CA LEU A 128 2.37 12.53 -1.81
C LEU A 128 1.55 11.55 -0.99
N ALA A 129 0.50 12.09 -0.39
CA ALA A 129 -0.59 11.35 0.23
C ALA A 129 -1.85 11.58 -0.62
N VAL A 130 -2.71 10.57 -0.80
CA VAL A 130 -3.98 10.70 -1.53
C VAL A 130 -5.18 10.48 -0.61
N THR A 131 -6.21 11.30 -0.80
CA THR A 131 -7.55 11.15 -0.24
C THR A 131 -8.58 11.69 -1.24
N ASN A 132 -9.84 11.84 -0.85
CA ASN A 132 -10.84 12.46 -1.72
C ASN A 132 -10.73 13.98 -1.79
N TYR A 133 -11.18 14.53 -2.92
CA TYR A 133 -11.30 15.98 -3.11
C TYR A 133 -12.23 16.58 -2.04
N HIS A 134 -13.41 16.00 -1.85
CA HIS A 134 -14.38 16.53 -0.89
C HIS A 134 -13.92 16.43 0.57
N VAL A 135 -12.98 15.54 0.89
CA VAL A 135 -12.40 15.46 2.25
C VAL A 135 -11.56 16.70 2.55
N LEU A 136 -10.76 17.18 1.58
CA LEU A 136 -9.90 18.36 1.78
C LEU A 136 -10.61 19.68 1.47
N TYR A 137 -11.51 19.67 0.50
CA TYR A 137 -12.03 20.91 -0.12
C TYR A 137 -13.55 21.04 -0.06
N GLY A 138 -14.26 20.00 0.41
CA GLY A 138 -15.73 19.99 0.43
C GLY A 138 -16.30 20.19 -0.97
N SER A 139 -17.05 21.28 -1.14
CA SER A 139 -17.72 21.63 -2.40
C SER A 139 -17.09 22.85 -3.10
N LEU A 140 -15.86 23.24 -2.73
CA LEU A 140 -15.18 24.35 -3.38
C LEU A 140 -14.86 24.02 -4.85
N SER A 141 -14.84 25.06 -5.70
CA SER A 141 -14.44 24.91 -7.10
C SER A 141 -12.94 24.68 -7.22
N GLU A 142 -12.51 24.00 -8.29
CA GLU A 142 -11.08 23.78 -8.57
C GLU A 142 -10.30 25.10 -8.64
N GLN A 143 -10.91 26.17 -9.15
CA GLN A 143 -10.29 27.49 -9.22
C GLN A 143 -9.96 28.02 -7.82
N THR A 144 -10.94 28.02 -6.91
CA THR A 144 -10.73 28.43 -5.52
C THR A 144 -9.68 27.56 -4.83
N VAL A 145 -9.68 26.24 -5.08
CA VAL A 145 -8.66 25.35 -4.52
C VAL A 145 -7.26 25.70 -5.03
N MET A 146 -7.10 25.91 -6.34
CA MET A 146 -5.81 26.27 -6.94
C MET A 146 -5.26 27.61 -6.43
N GLU A 147 -6.12 28.61 -6.30
CA GLU A 147 -5.71 29.99 -5.96
C GLU A 147 -5.45 30.15 -4.46
N ASP A 148 -6.32 29.58 -3.61
CA ASP A 148 -6.30 29.89 -2.18
C ASP A 148 -5.63 28.81 -1.32
N LEU A 149 -5.73 27.53 -1.71
CA LEU A 149 -5.44 26.41 -0.81
C LEU A 149 -4.15 25.66 -1.13
N VAL A 150 -3.84 25.47 -2.42
CA VAL A 150 -2.64 24.74 -2.82
C VAL A 150 -1.39 25.42 -2.24
N GLY A 151 -0.60 24.65 -1.47
CA GLY A 151 0.61 25.13 -0.80
C GLY A 151 0.38 25.95 0.48
N ASN A 152 -0.86 26.34 0.78
CA ASN A 152 -1.19 27.17 1.94
C ASN A 152 -1.96 26.40 3.02
N GLU A 153 -2.94 25.60 2.59
CA GLU A 153 -3.82 24.84 3.47
C GLU A 153 -3.09 23.65 4.06
N ARG A 154 -2.99 23.59 5.39
CA ARG A 154 -2.40 22.45 6.10
C ARG A 154 -3.39 21.30 6.19
N VAL A 155 -2.85 20.09 6.17
CA VAL A 155 -3.60 18.88 6.47
C VAL A 155 -3.06 18.26 7.76
N PHE A 156 -3.98 17.79 8.60
CA PHE A 156 -3.69 17.23 9.91
C PHE A 156 -4.19 15.79 10.00
N GLN A 157 -3.57 15.04 10.91
CA GLN A 157 -4.09 13.76 11.38
C GLN A 157 -4.71 13.96 12.76
N ASN A 158 -5.83 13.26 13.05
CA ASN A 158 -6.55 13.27 14.34
C ASN A 158 -7.14 14.64 14.73
N ASN A 159 -8.42 14.70 15.11
CA ASN A 159 -9.17 15.91 15.44
C ASN A 159 -8.64 16.77 16.65
N GLY A 160 -7.44 16.49 17.19
CA GLY A 160 -6.81 17.28 18.26
C GLY A 160 -5.80 18.35 17.78
N ASN A 161 -5.84 19.53 18.44
CA ASN A 161 -4.99 20.74 18.32
C ASN A 161 -3.51 20.51 17.86
N PRO A 162 -2.92 21.32 16.94
CA PRO A 162 -2.66 20.85 15.58
C PRO A 162 -1.18 20.89 15.16
N ALA A 163 -0.31 21.68 15.81
CA ALA A 163 1.01 22.01 15.24
C ALA A 163 1.94 20.79 15.08
N ASN A 164 1.90 19.85 16.02
CA ASN A 164 2.71 18.63 15.97
C ASN A 164 2.05 17.49 15.18
N LYS A 165 0.80 17.65 14.76
CA LYS A 165 0.02 16.64 14.02
C LYS A 165 -0.16 16.94 12.54
N SER A 166 0.29 18.10 12.08
CA SER A 166 0.34 18.42 10.66
C SER A 166 1.13 17.35 9.91
N ILE A 167 0.60 16.92 8.76
CA ILE A 167 1.24 15.95 7.88
C ILE A 167 1.84 16.60 6.63
N GLY A 168 1.38 17.80 6.26
CA GLY A 168 1.79 18.47 5.03
C GLY A 168 0.78 19.52 4.58
N PHE A 169 0.86 19.87 3.30
CA PHE A 169 0.03 20.90 2.66
C PHE A 169 -0.73 20.33 1.47
N CYS A 170 -1.89 20.90 1.16
CA CYS A 170 -2.63 20.60 -0.06
C CYS A 170 -1.75 20.81 -1.30
N PHE A 171 -1.76 19.83 -2.22
CA PHE A 171 -0.90 19.83 -3.40
C PHE A 171 -1.72 19.98 -4.69
N ARG A 172 -1.06 20.50 -5.74
CA ARG A 172 -1.67 20.92 -7.01
C ARG A 172 -2.25 19.78 -7.87
N ALA A 173 -2.09 18.52 -7.46
CA ALA A 173 -2.61 17.37 -8.19
C ALA A 173 -3.92 16.89 -7.55
N PHE A 174 -5.04 17.26 -8.16
CA PHE A 174 -6.39 16.87 -7.74
C PHE A 174 -7.33 16.87 -8.94
N ASP A 175 -8.53 16.33 -8.77
CA ASP A 175 -9.59 16.36 -9.78
C ASP A 175 -10.95 16.18 -9.11
N MET A 176 -11.87 17.11 -9.37
CA MET A 176 -13.25 17.02 -8.88
C MET A 176 -14.02 15.87 -9.51
N LEU A 177 -13.74 15.50 -10.77
CA LEU A 177 -14.52 14.46 -11.47
C LEU A 177 -14.23 13.06 -10.92
N THR A 178 -12.95 12.76 -10.66
CA THR A 178 -12.54 11.51 -10.01
C THR A 178 -12.48 11.61 -8.49
N ASP A 179 -12.83 12.78 -7.94
CA ASP A 179 -12.92 13.07 -6.50
C ASP A 179 -11.65 12.66 -5.75
N TYR A 180 -10.47 12.96 -6.29
CA TYR A 180 -9.20 12.77 -5.57
C TYR A 180 -8.52 14.11 -5.31
N ALA A 181 -7.77 14.14 -4.21
CA ALA A 181 -6.84 15.21 -3.92
C ALA A 181 -5.54 14.66 -3.33
N THR A 182 -4.47 15.42 -3.50
CA THR A 182 -3.15 15.06 -2.98
C THR A 182 -2.67 16.05 -1.92
N ILE A 183 -1.82 15.54 -1.05
CA ILE A 183 -1.16 16.27 0.02
C ILE A 183 0.34 16.06 -0.18
N GLU A 184 1.11 17.14 -0.24
CA GLU A 184 2.56 17.06 -0.19
C GLU A 184 2.98 16.91 1.27
N ILE A 185 3.51 15.73 1.60
CA ILE A 185 3.89 15.37 2.96
C ILE A 185 5.15 16.15 3.33
N ASP A 186 5.13 16.79 4.51
CA ASP A 186 6.29 17.46 5.07
C ASP A 186 7.47 16.46 5.16
N PRO A 187 8.65 16.76 4.60
CA PRO A 187 9.79 15.86 4.63
C PRO A 187 10.17 15.34 6.02
N ARG A 188 9.88 16.12 7.08
CA ARG A 188 10.14 15.82 8.50
C ARG A 188 9.14 14.80 9.07
N VAL A 189 8.00 14.59 8.43
CA VAL A 189 6.99 13.61 8.84
C VAL A 189 7.45 12.23 8.41
N ALA A 190 7.79 11.40 9.40
CA ALA A 190 8.06 9.98 9.20
C ALA A 190 6.84 9.32 8.56
N ARG A 191 7.06 8.55 7.50
CA ARG A 191 6.02 7.97 6.65
C ARG A 191 6.46 6.63 6.10
N ILE A 192 5.49 5.78 5.81
CA ILE A 192 5.70 4.47 5.21
C ILE A 192 4.58 4.21 4.20
N PRO A 193 4.87 3.67 3.01
CA PRO A 193 3.84 3.32 2.05
C PRO A 193 3.16 2.04 2.54
N GLU A 194 2.32 2.11 3.56
CA GLU A 194 1.50 1.00 4.05
C GLU A 194 0.05 1.48 4.22
N ILE A 195 -0.86 0.53 4.45
CA ILE A 195 -2.21 0.83 4.94
C ILE A 195 -2.38 0.18 6.31
N ASN A 196 -3.06 0.88 7.20
CA ASN A 196 -3.38 0.44 8.56
C ASN A 196 -4.06 -0.93 8.56
N GLY A 197 -3.48 -1.89 9.27
CA GLY A 197 -3.98 -3.27 9.37
C GLY A 197 -3.72 -4.16 8.14
N PHE A 198 -3.04 -3.67 7.10
CA PHE A 198 -2.70 -4.45 5.90
C PHE A 198 -1.21 -4.74 5.81
N LYS A 199 -0.88 -6.00 5.49
CA LYS A 199 0.49 -6.43 5.23
C LYS A 199 0.93 -5.94 3.83
N GLY A 200 2.15 -5.41 3.75
CA GLY A 200 2.83 -5.09 2.50
C GLY A 200 2.84 -3.59 2.17
N HIS A 201 3.79 -3.20 1.31
CA HIS A 201 3.95 -1.83 0.88
C HIS A 201 2.91 -1.44 -0.18
N THR A 202 2.43 -0.20 -0.17
CA THR A 202 1.60 0.48 -1.15
C THR A 202 2.42 1.39 -2.06
N ASP A 203 3.68 1.01 -2.31
CA ASP A 203 4.53 1.69 -3.29
C ASP A 203 3.73 1.88 -4.60
N PRO A 204 3.73 3.08 -5.21
CA PRO A 204 2.93 3.41 -6.39
C PRO A 204 3.15 2.47 -7.59
N ILE A 205 4.21 1.64 -7.55
CA ILE A 205 4.46 0.55 -8.50
C ILE A 205 3.43 -0.60 -8.38
N LEU A 206 2.64 -0.64 -7.31
CA LEU A 206 1.70 -1.73 -7.01
C LEU A 206 0.23 -1.31 -7.24
N ILE A 207 -0.06 -0.54 -8.29
CA ILE A 207 -1.44 -0.28 -8.70
C ILE A 207 -1.97 -1.46 -9.52
N ALA A 208 -3.17 -1.94 -9.20
CA ALA A 208 -3.87 -2.90 -10.04
C ALA A 208 -4.34 -2.21 -11.33
N PRO A 209 -3.92 -2.70 -12.51
CA PRO A 209 -4.47 -2.24 -13.77
C PRO A 209 -5.99 -2.37 -13.75
N VAL A 210 -6.68 -1.41 -14.37
CA VAL A 210 -8.15 -1.43 -14.50
C VAL A 210 -8.64 -2.73 -15.14
N SER A 211 -7.87 -3.31 -16.07
CA SER A 211 -8.14 -4.60 -16.71
C SER A 211 -8.13 -5.81 -15.74
N ASN A 212 -7.51 -5.66 -14.56
CA ASN A 212 -7.42 -6.71 -13.56
C ASN A 212 -8.56 -6.64 -12.53
N LEU A 213 -9.39 -5.58 -12.55
CA LEU A 213 -10.58 -5.43 -11.71
C LEU A 213 -11.78 -6.11 -12.37
N LYS A 214 -11.81 -7.45 -12.28
CA LYS A 214 -12.86 -8.29 -12.87
C LYS A 214 -14.15 -8.20 -12.06
N ILE A 215 -15.19 -7.64 -12.68
CA ILE A 215 -16.56 -7.59 -12.15
C ILE A 215 -17.03 -8.99 -11.75
N GLY A 216 -17.57 -9.12 -10.53
CA GLY A 216 -18.10 -10.35 -9.95
C GLY A 216 -17.04 -11.30 -9.38
N PHE A 217 -15.74 -11.01 -9.56
CA PHE A 217 -14.66 -11.93 -9.16
C PHE A 217 -13.60 -11.28 -8.27
N THR A 218 -13.23 -10.03 -8.55
CA THR A 218 -12.14 -9.37 -7.84
C THR A 218 -12.59 -9.00 -6.43
N LYS A 219 -12.00 -9.68 -5.45
CA LYS A 219 -12.17 -9.35 -4.03
C LYS A 219 -11.24 -8.21 -3.64
N VAL A 220 -11.74 -7.31 -2.82
CA VAL A 220 -11.02 -6.16 -2.32
C VAL A 220 -11.21 -6.01 -0.81
N LYS A 221 -10.32 -5.28 -0.17
CA LYS A 221 -10.45 -4.86 1.23
C LYS A 221 -9.97 -3.44 1.42
N LYS A 222 -10.55 -2.70 2.36
CA LYS A 222 -10.14 -1.34 2.73
C LYS A 222 -9.96 -1.20 4.24
N SER A 223 -9.21 -0.20 4.65
CA SER A 223 -9.15 0.26 6.04
C SER A 223 -9.67 1.71 6.08
N GLY A 224 -10.81 1.92 6.72
CA GLY A 224 -11.49 3.20 6.87
C GLY A 224 -11.58 3.63 8.33
N VAL A 225 -11.69 4.93 8.57
CA VAL A 225 -11.77 5.49 9.93
C VAL A 225 -13.02 5.02 10.68
N THR A 226 -14.15 4.89 9.99
CA THR A 226 -15.45 4.65 10.64
C THR A 226 -15.79 3.17 10.70
N THR A 227 -15.61 2.45 9.58
CA THR A 227 -15.96 1.02 9.52
C THR A 227 -14.77 0.10 9.76
N GLY A 228 -13.56 0.64 9.96
CA GLY A 228 -12.36 -0.15 10.14
C GLY A 228 -12.01 -0.96 8.88
N ILE A 229 -11.66 -2.23 9.06
CA ILE A 229 -11.34 -3.12 7.95
C ILE A 229 -12.62 -3.73 7.40
N THR A 230 -12.94 -3.42 6.14
CA THR A 230 -14.06 -4.04 5.43
C THR A 230 -13.62 -4.73 4.14
N PHE A 231 -14.45 -5.68 3.69
CA PHE A 231 -14.17 -6.54 2.55
C PHE A 231 -15.29 -6.42 1.53
N GLY A 232 -14.92 -6.38 0.25
CA GLY A 232 -15.86 -6.18 -0.84
C GLY A 232 -15.55 -7.03 -2.06
N LEU A 233 -16.50 -7.05 -2.97
CA LEU A 233 -16.43 -7.63 -4.30
C LEU A 233 -16.67 -6.52 -5.32
N VAL A 234 -15.80 -6.41 -6.31
CA VAL A 234 -16.03 -5.50 -7.45
C VAL A 234 -17.28 -5.96 -8.18
N ASP A 235 -18.32 -5.12 -8.20
CA ASP A 235 -19.66 -5.46 -8.68
C ASP A 235 -19.95 -4.84 -10.06
N GLY A 236 -19.44 -3.64 -10.31
CA GLY A 236 -19.77 -2.90 -11.51
C GLY A 236 -18.72 -1.89 -11.88
N ARG A 237 -18.81 -1.42 -13.13
CA ARG A 237 -17.95 -0.40 -13.70
C ARG A 237 -18.79 0.53 -14.56
N SER A 238 -18.63 1.83 -14.39
CA SER A 238 -19.40 2.80 -15.16
C SER A 238 -18.99 2.78 -16.64
N LEU A 239 -20.00 2.85 -17.52
CA LEU A 239 -19.80 3.02 -18.96
C LEU A 239 -19.49 4.47 -19.34
N ILE A 240 -19.95 5.44 -18.53
CA ILE A 240 -19.70 6.87 -18.74
C ILE A 240 -18.33 7.27 -18.20
N TYR A 241 -17.97 6.73 -17.03
CA TYR A 241 -16.70 6.98 -16.37
C TYR A 241 -15.93 5.67 -16.21
N PRO A 242 -15.12 5.25 -17.19
CA PRO A 242 -14.46 3.95 -17.15
C PRO A 242 -13.50 3.74 -15.96
N GLY A 243 -13.18 4.79 -15.20
CA GLY A 243 -12.43 4.69 -13.95
C GLY A 243 -13.29 4.43 -12.71
N LYS A 244 -14.61 4.60 -12.78
CA LYS A 244 -15.54 4.46 -11.64
C LYS A 244 -16.00 3.01 -11.49
N PHE A 245 -15.89 2.49 -10.26
CA PHE A 245 -16.29 1.13 -9.89
C PHE A 245 -17.29 1.15 -8.74
N THR A 246 -18.19 0.17 -8.73
CA THR A 246 -19.03 -0.18 -7.59
C THR A 246 -18.50 -1.43 -6.89
N ILE A 247 -18.65 -1.46 -5.57
CA ILE A 247 -18.17 -2.52 -4.70
C ILE A 247 -19.29 -2.86 -3.72
N ILE A 248 -19.64 -4.15 -3.64
CA ILE A 248 -20.64 -4.68 -2.70
C ILE A 248 -19.94 -5.49 -1.60
N PRO A 249 -20.58 -5.74 -0.43
CA PRO A 249 -20.04 -6.60 0.60
C PRO A 249 -19.61 -7.98 0.06
N ASP A 250 -18.44 -8.47 0.48
CA ASP A 250 -18.08 -9.87 0.24
C ASP A 250 -19.02 -10.76 1.05
N PRO A 251 -19.79 -11.68 0.45
CA PRO A 251 -20.72 -12.54 1.18
C PRO A 251 -20.07 -13.45 2.24
N LYS A 252 -18.74 -13.59 2.20
CA LYS A 252 -17.97 -14.39 3.17
C LYS A 252 -17.30 -13.53 4.26
N ALA A 253 -17.48 -12.23 4.23
CA ALA A 253 -16.92 -11.32 5.23
C ALA A 253 -17.83 -11.21 6.47
N PRO A 254 -17.32 -10.68 7.60
CA PRO A 254 -18.15 -10.36 8.75
C PRO A 254 -19.32 -9.44 8.38
N GLU A 255 -20.46 -9.63 9.04
CA GLU A 255 -21.62 -8.76 8.88
C GLU A 255 -21.31 -7.33 9.35
N GLY A 256 -21.82 -6.34 8.63
CA GLY A 256 -21.65 -4.93 8.94
C GLY A 256 -21.76 -4.01 7.72
N PRO A 257 -21.78 -2.69 7.92
CA PRO A 257 -21.76 -1.74 6.83
C PRO A 257 -20.41 -1.83 6.08
N ILE A 258 -20.48 -1.90 4.75
CA ILE A 258 -19.26 -1.85 3.91
C ILE A 258 -18.55 -0.49 4.01
N SER A 259 -19.32 0.57 4.24
CA SER A 259 -18.85 1.96 4.31
C SER A 259 -19.86 2.85 5.05
N ASP A 260 -19.31 3.81 5.82
CA ASP A 260 -20.02 4.88 6.52
C ASP A 260 -19.31 6.23 6.33
N PRO A 261 -19.95 7.39 6.66
CA PRO A 261 -19.33 8.70 6.52
C PRO A 261 -18.05 8.76 7.34
N GLY A 262 -16.99 9.35 6.78
CA GLY A 262 -15.63 9.33 7.32
C GLY A 262 -14.70 8.31 6.65
N ASP A 263 -15.23 7.28 5.99
CA ASP A 263 -14.41 6.33 5.22
C ASP A 263 -13.91 6.90 3.88
N SER A 264 -14.49 8.00 3.41
CA SER A 264 -14.08 8.71 2.19
C SER A 264 -12.57 8.88 2.14
N GLY A 265 -11.94 8.43 1.05
CA GLY A 265 -10.51 8.51 0.81
C GLY A 265 -9.77 7.24 1.19
N SER A 266 -10.42 6.28 1.85
CA SER A 266 -9.83 4.96 2.11
C SER A 266 -9.48 4.22 0.80
N ALA A 267 -8.38 3.47 0.82
CA ALA A 267 -7.93 2.72 -0.34
C ALA A 267 -8.45 1.28 -0.30
N TRP A 268 -9.19 0.88 -1.33
CA TRP A 268 -9.45 -0.52 -1.62
C TRP A 268 -8.20 -1.14 -2.24
N ILE A 269 -7.75 -2.26 -1.67
CA ILE A 269 -6.68 -3.08 -2.21
C ILE A 269 -7.19 -4.46 -2.62
N ILE A 270 -6.53 -5.09 -3.58
CA ILE A 270 -6.84 -6.47 -3.97
C ILE A 270 -6.68 -7.41 -2.77
N ASN A 271 -7.73 -8.15 -2.44
CA ASN A 271 -7.75 -9.11 -1.35
C ASN A 271 -7.33 -10.51 -1.82
N GLU A 272 -6.08 -10.62 -2.26
CA GLU A 272 -5.43 -11.88 -2.60
C GLU A 272 -4.31 -12.17 -1.60
N THR A 273 -3.96 -13.44 -1.42
CA THR A 273 -2.82 -13.90 -0.60
C THR A 273 -1.50 -13.63 -1.32
N THR A 274 -1.28 -12.39 -1.76
CA THR A 274 0.00 -11.94 -2.30
C THR A 274 0.73 -11.12 -1.24
N GLU A 275 2.05 -11.07 -1.29
CA GLU A 275 2.87 -10.33 -0.32
C GLU A 275 2.76 -8.81 -0.46
N GLN A 276 2.08 -8.32 -1.51
CA GLN A 276 2.02 -6.92 -1.91
C GLN A 276 0.59 -6.41 -1.97
N ALA A 277 0.30 -5.33 -1.24
CA ALA A 277 -0.98 -4.66 -1.28
C ALA A 277 -1.13 -3.93 -2.62
N ARG A 278 -2.02 -4.41 -3.49
CA ARG A 278 -2.26 -3.74 -4.78
C ARG A 278 -3.41 -2.75 -4.69
N LEU A 279 -3.10 -1.46 -4.84
CA LEU A 279 -4.10 -0.38 -4.85
C LEU A 279 -5.06 -0.56 -6.02
N ALA A 280 -6.36 -0.67 -5.73
CA ALA A 280 -7.40 -0.90 -6.72
C ALA A 280 -8.24 0.37 -6.95
N VAL A 281 -8.96 0.80 -5.91
CA VAL A 281 -9.97 1.87 -5.99
C VAL A 281 -9.82 2.82 -4.80
N LEU A 282 -9.80 4.13 -5.04
CA LEU A 282 -9.99 5.15 -4.02
C LEU A 282 -11.47 5.25 -3.70
N HIS A 283 -11.85 4.95 -2.47
CA HIS A 283 -13.25 4.99 -2.03
C HIS A 283 -13.76 6.43 -1.95
N SER A 284 -14.93 6.72 -2.50
CA SER A 284 -15.57 8.06 -2.45
C SER A 284 -16.84 8.09 -1.62
N GLY A 285 -17.55 6.96 -1.51
CA GLY A 285 -18.78 6.89 -0.73
C GLY A 285 -19.67 5.73 -1.14
N ARG A 286 -20.97 5.94 -1.02
CA ARG A 286 -22.02 4.91 -1.22
C ARG A 286 -23.13 5.42 -2.12
N GLU A 287 -23.58 4.59 -3.06
CA GLU A 287 -24.69 4.90 -3.99
C GLU A 287 -26.04 4.48 -3.40
N SER A 288 -26.05 3.39 -2.62
CA SER A 288 -27.22 2.85 -1.93
C SER A 288 -26.77 2.08 -0.68
N PRO A 289 -27.70 1.69 0.23
CA PRO A 289 -27.37 0.78 1.31
C PRO A 289 -26.72 -0.49 0.76
N GLY A 290 -25.48 -0.76 1.17
CA GLY A 290 -24.74 -1.95 0.73
C GLY A 290 -23.97 -1.80 -0.60
N THR A 291 -23.96 -0.64 -1.25
CA THR A 291 -23.15 -0.43 -2.47
C THR A 291 -22.22 0.77 -2.29
N ALA A 292 -20.93 0.47 -2.16
CA ALA A 292 -19.84 1.45 -2.17
C ALA A 292 -19.44 1.78 -3.61
N TYR A 293 -18.83 2.95 -3.81
CA TYR A 293 -18.21 3.31 -5.08
C TYR A 293 -16.88 4.05 -4.87
N GLY A 294 -16.13 4.17 -5.97
CA GLY A 294 -14.88 4.91 -6.01
C GLY A 294 -14.24 4.92 -7.39
N HIS A 295 -13.05 5.51 -7.49
CA HIS A 295 -12.29 5.63 -8.73
C HIS A 295 -10.99 4.83 -8.70
N ALA A 296 -10.65 4.18 -9.81
CA ALA A 296 -9.47 3.35 -9.90
C ALA A 296 -8.19 4.17 -9.72
N PHE A 297 -7.27 3.68 -8.87
CA PHE A 297 -5.98 4.34 -8.61
C PHE A 297 -5.16 4.51 -9.90
N GLN A 298 -5.31 3.63 -10.88
CA GLN A 298 -4.64 3.76 -12.18
C GLN A 298 -5.02 5.05 -12.91
N VAL A 299 -6.30 5.43 -12.88
CA VAL A 299 -6.78 6.66 -13.54
C VAL A 299 -6.26 7.88 -12.78
N ILE A 300 -6.31 7.83 -11.45
CA ILE A 300 -5.80 8.88 -10.57
C ILE A 300 -4.30 9.08 -10.81
N LEU A 301 -3.49 8.02 -10.78
CA LEU A 301 -2.04 8.14 -10.95
C LEU A 301 -1.67 8.66 -12.35
N ASN A 302 -2.41 8.27 -13.39
CA ASN A 302 -2.21 8.83 -14.73
C ASN A 302 -2.44 10.35 -14.74
N HIS A 303 -3.48 10.84 -14.05
CA HIS A 303 -3.76 12.28 -13.93
C HIS A 303 -2.71 13.00 -13.06
N ILE A 304 -2.25 12.38 -11.97
CA ILE A 304 -1.18 12.93 -11.14
C ILE A 304 0.10 13.11 -11.96
N ASN A 305 0.52 12.08 -12.70
CA ASN A 305 1.73 12.13 -13.53
C ASN A 305 1.66 13.23 -14.60
N SER A 306 0.48 13.50 -15.18
CA SER A 306 0.31 14.59 -16.15
C SER A 306 0.31 16.00 -15.54
N ARG A 307 0.14 16.12 -14.21
CA ARG A 307 0.03 17.41 -13.49
C ARG A 307 1.23 17.72 -12.60
N SER A 308 2.11 16.74 -12.37
CA SER A 308 3.31 16.85 -11.54
C SER A 308 4.60 16.93 -12.36
N SER A 309 4.48 17.30 -13.64
CA SER A 309 5.58 17.74 -14.52
C SER A 309 5.73 19.27 -14.48
#